data_AF-A0A942GIZ3-F1
#
_entry.id   AF-A0A942GIZ3-F1
#
_cell.length_a   1.000
_cell.length_b   1.000
_cell.length_c   1.000
_cell.angle_alpha   90.00
_cell.angle_beta   90.00
_cell.angle_gamma   90.00
#
_symmetry.space_group_name_H-M   'P 1'
#
loop_
_entity.id
_entity.type
_entity.pdbx_description
1 polymer ?
#
loop_
_entity_poly.entity_id
_entity_poly.type
_entity_poly.pdbx_seq_one_letter_code
_entity_poly.pdbx_strand_id
1 'polypeptide(L)'
;MKKIVLFWIIAFIITASSAVFQRMTGPTYPLSGKVTLDGKEIKYKFDRSHSTSEDCKVSLAVNDNSVKGVLFWRKYKFDKEYNRVEMTGNDTLTAFLPKQPSAGKLEYFVELY
;
A
#
# COMPACT_ATOMS: atom_id res chain seq x y z
N MET A 1 -38.36 14.51 24.85
CA MET A 1 -36.96 14.37 25.33
C MET A 1 -36.29 13.07 24.85
N LYS A 2 -36.83 11.87 25.09
CA LYS A 2 -36.22 10.60 24.63
C LYS A 2 -35.93 10.52 23.11
N LYS A 3 -36.84 11.02 22.27
CA LYS A 3 -36.66 11.05 20.80
C LYS A 3 -35.50 11.96 20.35
N ILE A 4 -35.30 13.08 21.04
CA ILE A 4 -34.19 14.01 20.75
C ILE A 4 -32.85 13.36 21.09
N VAL A 5 -32.75 12.69 22.24
CA VAL A 5 -31.53 11.94 22.62
C VAL A 5 -31.26 10.82 21.62
N LEU A 6 -32.28 10.09 21.18
CA LEU A 6 -32.15 9.05 20.15
C LEU A 6 -31.61 9.63 18.83
N PHE A 7 -32.15 10.74 18.34
CA PHE A 7 -31.67 11.38 17.12
C PHE A 7 -30.21 11.88 17.24
N TRP A 8 -29.83 12.41 18.40
CA TRP A 8 -28.44 12.80 18.65
C TRP A 8 -27.48 11.62 18.67
N ILE A 9 -27.87 10.50 19.28
CA ILE A 9 -27.06 9.27 19.28
C ILE A 9 -26.89 8.76 17.85
N ILE A 10 -27.96 8.71 17.05
CA ILE A 10 -27.89 8.27 15.65
C ILE A 10 -27.01 9.21 14.84
N ALA A 11 -27.17 10.52 14.98
CA ALA A 11 -26.33 11.52 14.30
C ALA A 11 -24.85 11.37 14.67
N PHE A 12 -24.55 11.12 15.94
CA PHE A 12 -23.18 10.85 16.40
C PHE A 12 -22.62 9.57 15.77
N ILE A 13 -23.38 8.47 15.75
CA ILE A 13 -22.96 7.22 15.13
C ILE A 13 -22.66 7.42 13.65
N ILE A 14 -23.57 8.05 12.89
CA ILE A 14 -23.38 8.31 11.46
C ILE A 14 -22.11 9.14 11.22
N THR A 15 -21.89 10.18 12.03
CA THR A 15 -20.72 11.06 11.92
C THR A 15 -19.42 10.30 12.24
N ALA A 16 -19.40 9.53 13.33
CA ALA A 16 -18.24 8.73 13.73
C ALA A 16 -17.92 7.66 12.68
N SER A 17 -18.93 6.93 12.19
CA SER A 17 -18.78 5.95 11.11
C SER A 17 -18.25 6.59 9.83
N SER A 18 -18.75 7.77 9.46
CA SER A 18 -18.27 8.50 8.27
C SER A 18 -16.81 8.93 8.41
N ALA A 19 -16.42 9.45 9.59
CA ALA A 19 -15.05 9.84 9.88
C ALA A 19 -14.09 8.63 9.84
N VAL A 20 -14.50 7.48 10.38
CA VAL A 20 -13.72 6.23 10.32
C VAL A 20 -13.59 5.75 8.87
N PHE A 21 -14.67 5.77 8.09
CA PHE A 21 -14.64 5.35 6.70
C PHE A 21 -13.72 6.24 5.84
N GLN A 22 -13.83 7.57 5.97
CA GLN A 22 -12.94 8.52 5.29
C GLN A 22 -11.48 8.34 5.68
N ARG A 23 -11.24 8.07 6.97
CA ARG A 23 -9.90 7.76 7.46
C ARG A 23 -9.39 6.48 6.78
N MET A 24 -10.11 5.36 6.83
CA MET A 24 -9.68 4.09 6.23
C MET A 24 -9.48 4.15 4.71
N THR A 25 -10.26 4.96 4.00
CA THR A 25 -10.19 5.11 2.53
C THR A 25 -9.30 6.27 2.08
N GLY A 26 -8.60 6.92 3.03
CA GLY A 26 -7.70 8.03 2.75
C GLY A 26 -6.61 7.64 1.75
N PRO A 27 -6.17 8.56 0.88
CA PRO A 27 -5.19 8.26 -0.17
C PRO A 27 -3.82 7.83 0.36
N THR A 28 -3.55 8.10 1.64
CA THR A 28 -2.31 7.76 2.34
C THR A 28 -2.36 6.41 3.05
N TYR A 29 -3.51 5.74 3.11
CA TYR A 29 -3.62 4.45 3.77
C TYR A 29 -2.90 3.36 2.96
N PRO A 30 -2.03 2.55 3.60
CA PRO A 30 -1.26 1.53 2.91
C PRO A 30 -2.19 0.46 2.32
N LEU A 31 -1.91 0.05 1.09
CA LEU A 31 -2.62 -1.03 0.43
C LEU A 31 -2.17 -2.36 1.06
N SER A 32 -3.06 -3.00 1.80
CA SER A 32 -2.79 -4.29 2.42
C SER A 32 -3.62 -5.37 1.76
N GLY A 33 -3.05 -6.56 1.60
CA GLY A 33 -3.73 -7.67 0.96
C GLY A 33 -2.98 -8.98 1.17
N LYS A 34 -3.43 -10.01 0.46
CA LYS A 34 -2.83 -11.34 0.50
C LYS A 34 -2.82 -11.95 -0.89
N VAL A 35 -1.80 -12.73 -1.18
CA VAL A 35 -1.67 -13.51 -2.41
C VAL A 35 -1.26 -14.93 -2.04
N THR A 36 -1.73 -15.91 -2.79
CA THR A 36 -1.34 -17.32 -2.61
C THR A 36 -0.38 -17.70 -3.72
N LEU A 37 0.83 -18.13 -3.36
CA LEU A 37 1.85 -18.63 -4.28
C LEU A 37 2.26 -20.04 -3.81
N ASP A 38 2.19 -21.04 -4.68
CA ASP A 38 2.50 -22.45 -4.36
C ASP A 38 1.86 -22.96 -3.05
N GLY A 39 0.61 -22.56 -2.81
CA GLY A 39 -0.15 -22.93 -1.61
C GLY A 39 0.24 -22.18 -0.33
N LYS A 40 1.19 -21.23 -0.38
CA LYS A 40 1.57 -20.35 0.73
C LYS A 40 0.85 -19.01 0.63
N GLU A 41 0.26 -18.57 1.74
CA GLU A 41 -0.38 -17.26 1.84
C GLU A 41 0.66 -16.19 2.22
N ILE A 42 0.97 -15.30 1.27
CA ILE A 42 1.88 -14.17 1.45
C ILE A 42 1.04 -12.92 1.69
N LYS A 43 1.23 -12.28 2.85
CA LYS A 43 0.57 -11.01 3.19
C LYS A 43 1.46 -9.85 2.80
N TYR A 44 0.88 -8.84 2.18
CA TYR A 44 1.60 -7.62 1.81
C TYR A 44 0.94 -6.38 2.39
N LYS A 45 1.76 -5.36 2.59
CA LYS A 45 1.37 -4.01 3.00
C LYS A 45 2.26 -3.02 2.28
N PHE A 46 1.70 -2.32 1.31
CA PHE A 46 2.41 -1.43 0.40
C PHE A 46 1.99 0.01 0.65
N ASP A 47 2.98 0.87 0.90
CA ASP A 47 2.73 2.27 1.23
C ASP A 47 2.26 3.06 0.00
N ARG A 48 1.23 3.89 0.18
CA ARG A 48 0.67 4.75 -0.89
C ARG A 48 1.19 6.18 -0.85
N SER A 49 1.94 6.53 0.19
CA SER A 49 2.54 7.84 0.40
C SER A 49 3.86 7.68 1.12
N HIS A 50 4.86 8.45 0.71
CA HIS A 50 6.19 8.42 1.30
C HIS A 50 6.79 9.83 1.37
N SER A 51 7.86 9.99 2.14
CA SER A 51 8.62 11.26 2.20
C SER A 51 9.23 11.61 0.84
N THR A 52 9.46 12.89 0.59
CA THR A 52 10.20 13.38 -0.59
C THR A 52 11.71 13.44 -0.37
N SER A 53 12.18 13.15 0.86
CA SER A 53 13.60 13.24 1.23
C SER A 53 14.42 12.02 0.85
N GLU A 54 13.78 10.85 0.72
CA GLU A 54 14.45 9.56 0.57
C GLU A 54 13.68 8.62 -0.37
N ASP A 55 14.34 7.54 -0.75
CA ASP A 55 13.75 6.49 -1.58
C ASP A 55 12.78 5.65 -0.75
N CYS A 56 11.62 5.32 -1.33
CA CYS A 56 10.60 4.55 -0.63
C CYS A 56 10.96 3.06 -0.65
N LYS A 57 11.24 2.50 0.53
CA LYS A 57 11.47 1.06 0.70
C LYS A 57 10.16 0.28 0.50
N VAL A 58 10.15 -0.66 -0.43
CA VAL A 58 9.08 -1.65 -0.62
C VAL A 58 9.60 -2.99 -0.13
N SER A 59 8.97 -3.54 0.91
CA SER A 59 9.36 -4.82 1.52
C SER A 59 8.20 -5.80 1.57
N LEU A 60 8.50 -7.08 1.33
CA LEU A 60 7.53 -8.15 1.33
C LEU A 60 8.10 -9.38 2.04
N ALA A 61 7.47 -9.79 3.13
CA ALA A 61 7.84 -10.99 3.87
C ALA A 61 7.26 -12.22 3.16
N VAL A 62 8.14 -13.05 2.59
CA VAL A 62 7.77 -14.26 1.87
C VAL A 62 8.08 -15.52 2.69
N ASN A 63 9.11 -15.46 3.55
CA ASN A 63 9.59 -16.58 4.38
C ASN A 63 9.90 -17.85 3.57
N ASP A 64 10.34 -17.67 2.32
CA ASP A 64 10.76 -18.73 1.43
C ASP A 64 11.86 -18.22 0.50
N ASN A 65 13.05 -18.81 0.61
CA ASN A 65 14.23 -18.40 -0.15
C ASN A 65 14.19 -18.82 -1.62
N SER A 66 13.23 -19.66 -2.02
CA SER A 66 13.04 -20.03 -3.42
C SER A 66 12.29 -18.97 -4.22
N VAL A 67 11.47 -18.16 -3.55
CA VAL A 67 10.64 -17.14 -4.19
C VAL A 67 11.47 -15.90 -4.46
N LYS A 68 11.43 -15.45 -5.71
CA LYS A 68 12.01 -14.19 -6.14
C LYS A 68 10.91 -13.19 -6.43
N GLY A 69 11.28 -11.92 -6.41
CA GLY A 69 10.35 -10.83 -6.62
C GLY A 69 10.97 -9.72 -7.41
N VAL A 70 10.13 -9.06 -8.21
CA VAL A 70 10.52 -7.91 -9.01
C VAL A 70 9.54 -6.79 -8.74
N LEU A 71 10.08 -5.62 -8.41
CA LEU A 71 9.33 -4.39 -8.30
C LEU A 71 9.30 -3.70 -9.66
N PHE A 72 8.09 -3.52 -10.19
CA PHE A 72 7.85 -2.72 -11.39
C PHE A 72 7.30 -1.36 -10.99
N TRP A 73 7.87 -0.28 -11.53
CA TRP A 73 7.37 1.06 -11.26
C TRP A 73 7.52 2.01 -12.44
N ARG A 74 6.64 3.03 -12.51
CA ARG A 74 6.70 4.09 -13.53
C ARG A 74 6.11 5.39 -13.01
N LYS A 75 6.42 6.53 -13.62
CA LYS A 75 5.73 7.79 -13.31
C LYS A 75 4.30 7.73 -13.80
N TYR A 76 3.36 7.90 -12.88
CA TYR A 76 1.93 7.78 -13.16
C TYR A 76 1.51 8.77 -14.24
N LYS A 77 0.94 8.26 -15.34
CA LYS A 77 0.49 9.00 -16.54
C LYS A 77 1.57 9.64 -17.43
N PHE A 78 2.86 9.54 -17.08
CA PHE A 78 3.94 10.12 -17.90
C PHE A 78 4.68 9.04 -18.69
N ASP A 79 5.03 7.95 -18.00
CA ASP A 79 5.82 6.88 -18.59
C ASP A 79 4.87 5.81 -19.16
N LYS A 80 5.21 5.29 -20.36
CA LYS A 80 4.48 4.18 -20.96
C LYS A 80 4.95 2.83 -20.40
N GLU A 81 6.25 2.68 -20.23
CA GLU A 81 6.90 1.44 -19.80
C GLU A 81 7.20 1.44 -18.30
N TYR A 82 7.30 0.24 -17.73
CA TYR A 82 7.69 0.04 -16.33
C TYR A 82 9.19 -0.17 -16.21
N ASN A 83 9.80 0.55 -15.27
CA ASN A 83 11.14 0.27 -14.79
C ASN A 83 11.10 -1.00 -13.95
N ARG A 84 12.09 -1.87 -14.13
CA ARG A 84 12.20 -3.16 -13.46
C ARG A 84 13.31 -3.11 -12.42
N VAL A 85 13.00 -3.45 -11.18
CA VAL A 85 13.96 -3.51 -10.07
C VAL A 85 13.86 -4.87 -9.40
N GLU A 86 14.94 -5.65 -9.44
CA GLU A 86 15.02 -6.93 -8.72
C GLU A 86 14.94 -6.67 -7.22
N MET A 87 14.09 -7.45 -6.53
CA MET A 87 14.05 -7.42 -5.07
C MET A 87 15.15 -8.32 -4.51
N THR A 88 15.78 -7.89 -3.42
CA THR A 88 16.84 -8.64 -2.74
C THR A 88 16.42 -9.00 -1.32
N GLY A 89 16.81 -10.20 -0.88
CA GLY A 89 16.52 -10.72 0.45
C GLY A 89 16.20 -12.21 0.43
N ASN A 90 16.25 -12.83 1.61
CA ASN A 90 15.93 -14.25 1.79
C ASN A 90 14.49 -14.38 2.31
N ASP A 91 14.26 -14.07 3.60
CA ASP A 91 12.92 -14.14 4.19
C ASP A 91 12.03 -12.95 3.80
N THR A 92 12.63 -11.78 3.60
CA THR A 92 11.95 -10.54 3.24
C THR A 92 12.60 -9.95 2.01
N LEU A 93 11.89 -9.97 0.90
CA LEU A 93 12.29 -9.32 -0.34
C LEU A 93 12.14 -7.81 -0.19
N THR A 94 13.17 -7.06 -0.59
CA THR A 94 13.20 -5.60 -0.52
C THR A 94 13.64 -4.99 -1.85
N ALA A 95 12.98 -3.91 -2.26
CA ALA A 95 13.45 -3.01 -3.32
C ALA A 95 13.11 -1.56 -2.96
N PHE A 96 13.60 -0.60 -3.75
CA PHE A 96 13.41 0.82 -3.51
C PHE A 96 12.77 1.50 -4.72
N LEU A 97 11.75 2.32 -4.45
CA LEU A 97 11.21 3.28 -5.40
C LEU A 97 12.00 4.58 -5.28
N PRO A 98 12.38 5.23 -6.39
CA PRO A 98 13.16 6.45 -6.33
C PRO A 98 12.35 7.60 -5.70
N LYS A 99 13.04 8.44 -4.93
CA LYS A 99 12.47 9.65 -4.33
C LYS A 99 11.75 10.50 -5.37
N GLN A 100 10.61 11.07 -4.98
CA GLN A 100 9.79 11.91 -5.84
C GLN A 100 9.80 13.37 -5.36
N PRO A 101 9.71 14.35 -6.28
CA PRO A 101 9.43 15.72 -5.89
C PRO A 101 8.05 15.81 -5.23
N SER A 102 7.76 16.95 -4.59
CA SER A 102 6.44 17.21 -4.00
C SER A 102 5.32 16.96 -5.01
N ALA A 103 4.31 16.20 -4.58
CA ALA A 103 3.18 15.76 -5.40
C ALA A 103 3.53 14.84 -6.61
N GLY A 104 4.77 14.36 -6.72
CA GLY A 104 5.15 13.31 -7.66
C GLY A 104 4.41 12.01 -7.37
N LYS A 105 3.99 11.30 -8.42
CA LYS A 105 3.21 10.06 -8.32
C LYS A 105 3.88 8.95 -9.11
N LEU A 106 4.13 7.84 -8.44
CA LEU A 106 4.53 6.59 -9.07
C LEU A 106 3.37 5.60 -9.03
N GLU A 107 3.30 4.78 -10.06
CA GLU A 107 2.50 3.57 -10.09
C GLU A 107 3.46 2.39 -10.00
N TYR A 108 3.17 1.44 -9.13
CA TYR A 108 4.03 0.29 -8.93
C TYR A 108 3.24 -0.98 -8.57
N PHE A 109 3.83 -2.13 -8.86
CA PHE A 109 3.37 -3.44 -8.43
C PHE A 109 4.57 -4.36 -8.24
N VAL A 110 4.36 -5.45 -7.51
CA VAL A 110 5.37 -6.49 -7.29
C VAL A 110 4.89 -7.77 -7.94
N GLU A 111 5.77 -8.40 -8.70
CA GLU A 111 5.55 -9.73 -9.28
C GLU A 111 6.44 -10.74 -8.56
N LEU A 112 5.89 -11.91 -8.25
CA LEU A 112 6.58 -13.00 -7.55
C LEU A 112 6.64 -14.23 -8.46
N TYR A 113 7.76 -14.94 -8.44
CA TYR A 113 7.99 -16.16 -9.21
C TYR A 113 9.03 -17.07 -8.55
#